data_AF-Q7P304-F1
#
_entry.id   AF-Q7P304-F1
#
_cell.length_a   1.000
_cell.length_b   1.000
_cell.length_c   1.000
_cell.angle_alpha   90.00
_cell.angle_beta   90.00
_cell.angle_gamma   90.00
#
_symmetry.space_group_name_H-M   'P 1'
#
loop_
_entity.id
_entity.type
_entity.pdbx_description
1 polymer ?
#
loop_
_entity_poly.entity_id
_entity_poly.type
_entity_poly.pdbx_seq_one_letter_code
_entity_poly.pdbx_strand_id
1 'polypeptide(L)'
;MENYEFESFIKDIVSNREVDNMLLKKIKMILEKYKREDVILSVYALSSWLPNNRASYFKLYILNNILISMEEKEYDSKLEIDSYEKFIIFCRELMEIIPQFEFIEDYVFENELGEIKYFFKDKNYSVFGTGVYSNLYEYYSLSQILYFYLPKNENYKNDFKNILDYLDKVIKIISINNSRKEIDRGNFEIPSYEYWENICKNFNKIQEYCSSQMSIIIDFETYKISKNIEEIVTSWEECIPLPLSLKCKEKNFPVFSRELIINLLFYYKEKIRNLINDKNFYKDIKLGIVDYILNRFNDSNFVYLLQIFNSNSEEIIENIVYDFGFLVEDDLYLFFTTEIKDDSSLEKILEKEKEKILQNDFTFISHFKNMIISPKKKIKNIKFYKIIVKLFPDMKLFILQKKMK
;
A
#
# COMPACT_ATOMS: atom_id res chain seq x y z
N MET A 1 -9.02 -29.92 27.67
CA MET A 1 -8.50 -28.77 28.45
C MET A 1 -8.33 -27.51 27.60
N GLU A 2 -8.71 -27.52 26.31
CA GLU A 2 -8.54 -26.38 25.38
C GLU A 2 -9.77 -25.44 25.30
N ASN A 3 -10.94 -25.84 25.81
CA ASN A 3 -12.15 -24.98 25.79
C ASN A 3 -12.17 -23.92 26.90
N TYR A 4 -11.36 -24.06 27.96
CA TYR A 4 -11.37 -23.12 29.09
C TYR A 4 -10.60 -21.83 28.80
N GLU A 5 -9.57 -21.89 27.95
CA GLU A 5 -8.81 -20.70 27.51
C GLU A 5 -9.58 -19.85 26.51
N PHE A 6 -10.36 -20.47 25.61
CA PHE A 6 -11.19 -19.72 24.66
C PHE A 6 -12.40 -19.05 25.35
N GLU A 7 -13.03 -19.72 26.33
CA GLU A 7 -14.09 -19.12 27.14
C GLU A 7 -13.57 -18.04 28.11
N SER A 8 -12.32 -18.16 28.58
CA SER A 8 -11.61 -17.12 29.34
C SER A 8 -11.37 -15.87 28.47
N PHE A 9 -10.90 -16.05 27.24
CA PHE A 9 -10.67 -14.97 26.27
C PHE A 9 -11.96 -14.22 25.93
N ILE A 10 -13.06 -14.95 25.70
CA ILE A 10 -14.39 -14.36 25.45
C ILE A 10 -14.94 -13.62 26.69
N LYS A 11 -14.67 -14.11 27.91
CA LYS A 11 -15.07 -13.41 29.16
C LYS A 11 -14.24 -12.15 29.41
N ASP A 12 -12.95 -12.15 29.09
CA ASP A 12 -12.12 -10.95 29.14
C ASP A 12 -12.61 -9.88 28.16
N ILE A 13 -13.04 -10.27 26.96
CA ILE A 13 -13.66 -9.38 25.95
C ILE A 13 -14.92 -8.69 26.51
N VAL A 14 -15.79 -9.39 27.24
CA VAL A 14 -17.00 -8.78 27.81
C VAL A 14 -16.68 -7.81 28.96
N SER A 15 -15.61 -8.04 29.72
CA SER A 15 -15.13 -7.11 30.76
C SER A 15 -14.37 -5.89 30.19
N ASN A 16 -13.75 -6.03 29.02
CA ASN A 16 -13.01 -4.96 28.34
C ASN A 16 -13.92 -3.91 27.67
N ARG A 17 -15.19 -4.24 27.38
CA ARG A 17 -16.12 -3.30 26.70
C ARG A 17 -16.37 -2.00 27.46
N GLU A 18 -16.40 -2.04 28.80
CA GLU A 18 -16.53 -0.80 29.60
C GLU A 18 -15.23 0.00 29.62
N VAL A 19 -14.08 -0.68 29.66
CA VAL A 19 -12.73 -0.08 29.65
C VAL A 19 -12.46 0.62 28.31
N ASP A 20 -12.84 -0.01 27.20
CA ASP A 20 -12.68 0.49 25.84
C ASP A 20 -13.53 1.73 25.56
N ASN A 21 -14.79 1.73 26.00
CA ASN A 21 -15.65 2.91 25.92
C ASN A 21 -15.18 4.04 26.83
N MET A 22 -14.61 3.72 28.00
CA MET A 22 -14.03 4.70 28.90
C MET A 22 -12.78 5.35 28.31
N LEU A 23 -11.91 4.58 27.63
CA LEU A 23 -10.73 5.09 26.94
C LEU A 23 -11.13 6.06 25.82
N LEU A 24 -12.06 5.65 24.94
CA LEU A 24 -12.62 6.51 23.89
C LEU A 24 -13.12 7.84 24.47
N LYS A 25 -13.92 7.78 25.53
CA LYS A 25 -14.49 8.96 26.19
C LYS A 25 -13.40 9.86 26.78
N LYS A 26 -12.38 9.30 27.45
CA LYS A 26 -11.26 10.06 28.01
C LYS A 26 -10.46 10.78 26.92
N ILE A 27 -10.18 10.11 25.81
CA ILE A 27 -9.48 10.72 24.67
C ILE A 27 -10.33 11.87 24.12
N LYS A 28 -11.61 11.63 23.82
CA LYS A 28 -12.52 12.69 23.35
C LYS A 28 -12.53 13.90 24.28
N MET A 29 -12.68 13.69 25.60
CA MET A 29 -12.66 14.78 26.58
C MET A 29 -11.39 15.63 26.57
N ILE A 30 -10.24 15.09 26.15
CA ILE A 30 -9.00 15.87 25.97
C ILE A 30 -9.07 16.65 24.65
N LEU A 31 -9.43 15.98 23.56
CA LEU A 31 -9.49 16.58 22.22
C LEU A 31 -10.50 17.74 22.17
N GLU A 32 -11.65 17.59 22.82
CA GLU A 32 -12.74 18.59 22.85
C GLU A 32 -12.33 19.93 23.48
N LYS A 33 -11.32 19.95 24.37
CA LYS A 33 -10.87 21.18 25.05
C LYS A 33 -10.27 22.20 24.07
N TYR A 34 -9.68 21.72 22.98
CA TYR A 34 -8.84 22.51 22.08
C TYR A 34 -9.56 22.80 20.76
N LYS A 35 -9.09 23.82 20.03
CA LYS A 35 -9.55 24.08 18.67
C LYS A 35 -9.26 22.88 17.76
N ARG A 36 -10.22 22.56 16.89
CA ARG A 36 -10.13 21.42 15.96
C ARG A 36 -8.84 21.47 15.13
N GLU A 37 -8.49 22.62 14.58
CA GLU A 37 -7.28 22.78 13.76
C GLU A 37 -6.00 22.45 14.52
N ASP A 38 -5.92 22.90 15.78
CA ASP A 38 -4.77 22.68 16.64
C ASP A 38 -4.64 21.21 17.01
N VAL A 39 -5.77 20.53 17.26
CA VAL A 39 -5.81 19.09 17.47
C VAL A 39 -5.32 18.35 16.22
N ILE A 40 -5.85 18.67 15.04
CA ILE A 40 -5.46 18.04 13.77
C ILE A 40 -3.95 18.18 13.53
N LEU A 41 -3.43 19.40 13.70
CA LEU A 41 -2.01 19.68 13.54
C LEU A 41 -1.17 18.90 14.56
N SER A 42 -1.59 18.87 15.82
CA SER A 42 -0.85 18.20 16.89
C SER A 42 -0.82 16.69 16.72
N VAL A 43 -1.96 16.09 16.36
CA VAL A 43 -2.05 14.66 16.01
C VAL A 43 -1.21 14.35 14.78
N TYR A 44 -1.21 15.21 13.76
CA TYR A 44 -0.35 15.05 12.59
C TYR A 44 1.15 15.14 12.95
N ALA A 45 1.55 16.05 13.83
CA ALA A 45 2.92 16.14 14.32
C ALA A 45 3.33 14.86 15.07
N LEU A 46 2.46 14.33 15.92
CA LEU A 46 2.67 13.04 16.60
C LEU A 46 2.74 11.87 15.62
N SER A 47 1.86 11.83 14.62
CA SER A 47 1.76 10.72 13.67
C SER A 47 2.88 10.69 12.65
N SER A 48 3.45 11.85 12.29
CA SER A 48 4.57 11.97 11.36
C SER A 48 5.95 11.88 12.04
N TRP A 49 6.00 12.00 13.37
CA TRP A 49 7.23 11.83 14.15
C TRP A 49 7.75 10.40 14.04
N LEU A 50 8.99 10.22 13.57
CA LEU A 50 9.54 8.93 13.21
C LEU A 50 9.58 7.94 14.41
N PRO A 51 9.98 8.35 15.62
CA PRO A 51 9.87 7.50 16.82
C PRO A 51 8.48 6.91 17.03
N ASN A 52 7.44 7.73 16.98
CA ASN A 52 6.08 7.28 17.24
C ASN A 52 5.53 6.45 16.08
N ASN A 53 5.80 6.87 14.84
CA ASN A 53 5.29 6.17 13.66
C ASN A 53 5.96 4.78 13.49
N ARG A 54 7.20 4.60 13.96
CA ARG A 54 7.89 3.30 13.89
C ARG A 54 7.50 2.34 14.99
N ALA A 55 7.23 2.82 16.20
CA ALA A 55 7.07 1.97 17.38
C ALA A 55 5.67 1.99 18.00
N SER A 56 4.85 3.00 17.70
CA SER A 56 3.52 3.17 18.28
C SER A 56 2.44 3.49 17.24
N TYR A 57 2.51 2.76 16.13
CA TYR A 57 1.59 2.97 15.01
C TYR A 57 0.14 2.63 15.37
N PHE A 58 -0.10 1.67 16.27
CA PHE A 58 -1.45 1.29 16.68
C PHE A 58 -2.10 2.35 17.57
N LYS A 59 -1.34 2.96 18.49
CA LYS A 59 -1.79 4.14 19.25
C LYS A 59 -2.21 5.28 18.33
N LEU A 60 -1.38 5.57 17.32
CA LEU A 60 -1.68 6.59 16.31
C LEU A 60 -2.92 6.24 15.48
N TYR A 61 -3.10 4.96 15.14
CA TYR A 61 -4.27 4.45 14.44
C TYR A 61 -5.56 4.68 15.25
N ILE A 62 -5.56 4.37 16.55
CA ILE A 62 -6.69 4.65 17.45
C ILE A 62 -6.98 6.16 17.49
N LEU A 63 -5.95 6.97 17.73
CA LEU A 63 -6.11 8.43 17.84
C LEU A 63 -6.72 9.04 16.59
N ASN A 64 -6.28 8.59 15.41
CA ASN A 64 -6.83 9.03 14.13
C ASN A 64 -8.30 8.65 13.97
N ASN A 65 -8.69 7.41 14.31
CA ASN A 65 -10.09 6.99 14.25
C ASN A 65 -11.00 7.84 15.12
N ILE A 66 -10.55 8.10 16.35
CA ILE A 66 -11.31 8.94 17.29
C ILE A 66 -11.48 10.33 16.69
N LEU A 67 -10.40 10.91 16.16
CA LEU A 67 -10.41 12.23 15.56
C LEU A 67 -11.36 12.33 14.35
N ILE A 68 -11.43 11.28 13.53
CA ILE A 68 -12.36 11.15 12.38
C ILE A 68 -13.81 11.01 12.83
N SER A 69 -14.04 10.31 13.95
CA SER A 69 -15.39 10.14 14.51
C SER A 69 -15.98 11.41 15.13
N MET A 70 -15.15 12.43 15.37
CA MET A 70 -15.58 13.67 16.01
C MET A 70 -16.11 14.69 14.99
N GLU A 71 -17.34 15.14 15.22
CA GLU A 71 -17.97 16.25 14.52
C GLU A 71 -17.38 17.60 14.95
N GLU A 72 -17.49 18.61 14.09
CA GLU A 72 -16.97 19.96 14.38
C GLU A 72 -17.61 20.58 15.63
N LYS A 73 -18.89 20.28 15.88
CA LYS A 73 -19.64 20.78 17.03
C LYS A 73 -19.20 20.18 18.37
N GLU A 74 -18.47 19.06 18.36
CA GLU A 74 -17.96 18.42 19.59
C GLU A 74 -16.79 19.22 20.19
N TYR A 75 -16.10 20.05 19.41
CA TYR A 75 -14.97 20.84 19.89
C TYR A 75 -15.45 22.09 20.64
N ASP A 76 -15.15 22.18 21.93
CA ASP A 76 -15.47 23.32 22.81
C ASP A 76 -14.77 24.61 22.33
N SER A 77 -13.74 24.48 21.49
CA SER A 77 -13.01 25.57 20.80
C SER A 77 -12.44 26.65 21.74
N LYS A 78 -12.30 26.36 23.03
CA LYS A 78 -11.88 27.32 24.06
C LYS A 78 -10.38 27.49 24.18
N LEU A 79 -9.60 26.42 23.97
CA LEU A 79 -8.14 26.45 24.12
C LEU A 79 -7.42 26.39 22.77
N GLU A 80 -6.36 27.18 22.63
CA GLU A 80 -5.47 27.19 21.47
C GLU A 80 -4.11 26.57 21.81
N ILE A 81 -3.51 25.86 20.85
CA ILE A 81 -2.14 25.33 20.93
C ILE A 81 -1.22 26.22 20.08
N ASP A 82 -0.98 27.42 20.56
CA ASP A 82 -0.18 28.48 19.89
C ASP A 82 1.32 28.45 20.24
N SER A 83 1.75 27.52 21.11
CA SER A 83 3.08 27.46 21.69
C SER A 83 3.49 26.00 21.95
N TYR A 84 4.79 25.76 21.97
CA TYR A 84 5.33 24.41 22.17
C TYR A 84 5.04 23.88 23.58
N GLU A 85 4.99 24.77 24.58
CA GLU A 85 4.62 24.42 25.96
C GLU A 85 3.19 23.89 26.03
N LYS A 86 2.24 24.53 25.32
CA LYS A 86 0.86 24.03 25.23
C LYS A 86 0.78 22.72 24.44
N PHE A 87 1.59 22.57 23.40
CA PHE A 87 1.70 21.31 22.67
C PHE A 87 2.21 20.16 23.55
N ILE A 88 3.21 20.42 24.40
CA ILE A 88 3.71 19.46 25.39
C ILE A 88 2.59 19.06 26.36
N ILE A 89 1.83 20.03 26.88
CA ILE A 89 0.71 19.77 27.81
C ILE A 89 -0.32 18.86 27.13
N PHE A 90 -0.75 19.20 25.91
CA PHE A 90 -1.65 18.39 25.11
C PHE A 90 -1.13 16.95 24.92
N CYS A 91 0.14 16.79 24.52
CA CYS A 91 0.72 15.47 24.30
C CYS A 91 0.80 14.66 25.59
N ARG A 92 1.15 15.28 26.72
CA ARG A 92 1.20 14.60 28.03
C ARG A 92 -0.17 14.11 28.46
N GLU A 93 -1.20 14.95 28.35
CA GLU A 93 -2.58 14.54 28.68
C GLU A 93 -2.98 13.30 27.85
N LEU A 94 -2.66 13.25 26.56
CA LEU A 94 -2.94 12.08 25.71
C LEU A 94 -2.10 10.85 26.10
N MET A 95 -0.80 11.02 26.31
CA MET A 95 0.12 9.92 26.64
C MET A 95 -0.18 9.28 27.99
N GLU A 96 -0.71 10.05 28.95
CA GLU A 96 -1.11 9.54 30.26
C GLU A 96 -2.31 8.58 30.21
N ILE A 97 -3.18 8.72 29.20
CA ILE A 97 -4.40 7.90 29.10
C ILE A 97 -4.32 6.79 28.06
N ILE A 98 -3.43 6.91 27.06
CA ILE A 98 -3.28 5.90 26.02
C ILE A 98 -2.52 4.70 26.60
N PRO A 99 -3.09 3.48 26.59
CA PRO A 99 -2.44 2.31 27.16
C PRO A 99 -1.26 1.84 26.31
N GLN A 100 -0.44 0.97 26.90
CA GLN A 100 0.57 0.21 26.17
C GLN A 100 -0.08 -1.01 25.51
N PHE A 101 0.35 -1.32 24.29
CA PHE A 101 -0.15 -2.46 23.52
C PHE A 101 0.99 -3.44 23.27
N GLU A 102 1.46 -4.11 24.32
CA GLU A 102 2.71 -4.89 24.29
C GLU A 102 2.78 -5.96 23.19
N PHE A 103 1.65 -6.58 22.83
CA PHE A 103 1.59 -7.61 21.79
C PHE A 103 1.39 -7.06 20.36
N ILE A 104 0.82 -5.87 20.23
CA ILE A 104 0.55 -5.26 18.91
C ILE A 104 1.72 -4.37 18.48
N GLU A 105 2.36 -3.70 19.45
CA GLU A 105 3.48 -2.79 19.26
C GLU A 105 4.81 -3.43 19.70
N ASP A 106 4.95 -4.74 19.50
CA ASP A 106 6.14 -5.54 19.82
C ASP A 106 7.26 -5.42 18.75
N TYR A 107 6.96 -4.74 17.65
CA TYR A 107 7.84 -4.53 16.51
C TYR A 107 8.07 -3.05 16.25
N VAL A 108 9.31 -2.69 15.90
CA VAL A 108 9.69 -1.35 15.45
C VAL A 108 9.99 -1.42 13.97
N PHE A 109 9.21 -0.70 13.15
CA PHE A 109 9.45 -0.64 11.70
C PHE A 109 10.86 -0.15 11.37
N GLU A 110 11.39 -0.46 10.20
CA GLU A 110 12.69 0.06 9.76
C GLU A 110 12.64 1.59 9.57
N ASN A 111 13.80 2.24 9.64
CA ASN A 111 13.87 3.65 9.26
C ASN A 111 13.89 3.73 7.73
N GLU A 112 12.82 4.29 7.17
CA GLU A 112 12.62 4.36 5.73
C GLU A 112 12.51 5.81 5.22
N LEU A 113 12.58 6.78 6.14
CA LEU A 113 12.14 8.14 5.87
C LEU A 113 13.02 8.80 4.81
N GLY A 114 12.47 8.96 3.60
CA GLY A 114 13.18 9.52 2.46
C GLY A 114 14.11 8.54 1.73
N GLU A 115 14.33 7.34 2.26
CA GLU A 115 15.23 6.34 1.70
C GLU A 115 14.54 5.48 0.63
N ILE A 116 13.28 5.11 0.85
CA ILE A 116 12.54 4.26 -0.08
C ILE A 116 12.10 5.05 -1.30
N LYS A 117 12.50 4.56 -2.49
CA LYS A 117 12.19 5.16 -3.78
C LYS A 117 11.30 4.26 -4.62
N TYR A 118 10.31 4.85 -5.26
CA TYR A 118 9.47 4.20 -6.26
C TYR A 118 9.65 4.88 -7.63
N PHE A 119 10.06 4.10 -8.63
CA PHE A 119 10.22 4.60 -9.99
C PHE A 119 8.89 4.60 -10.75
N PHE A 120 8.50 5.75 -11.29
CA PHE A 120 7.31 5.90 -12.10
C PHE A 120 7.48 7.02 -13.13
N LYS A 121 7.20 6.73 -14.42
CA LYS A 121 7.29 7.70 -15.54
C LYS A 121 8.58 8.55 -15.49
N ASP A 122 9.73 7.88 -15.50
CA ASP A 122 11.05 8.52 -15.55
C ASP A 122 11.41 9.38 -14.33
N LYS A 123 10.69 9.23 -13.22
CA LYS A 123 10.96 9.89 -11.95
C LYS A 123 11.01 8.90 -10.80
N ASN A 124 12.01 9.06 -9.92
CA ASN A 124 12.06 8.40 -8.62
C ASN A 124 11.32 9.26 -7.59
N TYR A 125 10.29 8.69 -6.99
CA TYR A 125 9.48 9.30 -5.94
C TYR A 125 9.88 8.76 -4.58
N SER A 126 10.00 9.63 -3.58
CA SER A 126 10.10 9.18 -2.20
C SER A 126 8.74 8.65 -1.73
N VAL A 127 8.71 7.46 -1.16
CA VAL A 127 7.49 6.79 -0.66
C VAL A 127 7.73 6.15 0.70
N PHE A 128 6.68 5.61 1.31
CA PHE A 128 6.79 4.80 2.53
C PHE A 128 6.90 3.31 2.16
N GLY A 129 7.73 2.54 2.87
CA GLY A 129 7.89 1.09 2.62
C GLY A 129 7.08 0.21 3.57
N THR A 130 6.81 0.68 4.79
CA THR A 130 6.10 -0.02 5.87
C THR A 130 4.88 0.77 6.37
N GLY A 131 3.92 0.12 7.03
CA GLY A 131 2.72 0.72 7.67
C GLY A 131 1.91 -0.34 8.44
N VAL A 132 0.59 -0.17 8.63
CA VAL A 132 -0.29 -1.28 9.16
C VAL A 132 -0.04 -2.54 8.34
N TYR A 133 0.10 -2.35 7.04
CA TYR A 133 0.36 -3.39 6.08
C TYR A 133 1.88 -3.58 6.00
N SER A 134 2.34 -4.77 6.39
CA SER A 134 3.75 -5.14 6.54
C SER A 134 4.61 -5.02 5.27
N ASN A 135 4.02 -4.63 4.13
CA ASN A 135 4.73 -4.40 2.88
C ASN A 135 4.04 -3.35 1.98
N LEU A 136 3.97 -2.09 2.43
CA LEU A 136 3.37 -1.00 1.66
C LEU A 136 4.01 -0.82 0.27
N TYR A 137 5.30 -1.13 0.15
CA TYR A 137 6.02 -0.99 -1.12
C TYR A 137 5.41 -1.82 -2.26
N GLU A 138 4.97 -3.05 -1.96
CA GLU A 138 4.33 -3.93 -2.93
C GLU A 138 3.01 -3.35 -3.46
N TYR A 139 2.26 -2.61 -2.65
CA TYR A 139 0.99 -2.02 -3.05
C TYR A 139 1.15 -0.93 -4.11
N TYR A 140 2.28 -0.20 -4.16
CA TYR A 140 2.53 0.71 -5.27
C TYR A 140 2.65 -0.02 -6.61
N SER A 141 3.36 -1.16 -6.58
CA SER A 141 3.53 -2.01 -7.76
C SER A 141 2.21 -2.63 -8.19
N LEU A 142 1.43 -3.13 -7.22
CA LEU A 142 0.10 -3.66 -7.43
C LEU A 142 -0.82 -2.61 -8.08
N SER A 143 -0.87 -1.40 -7.52
CA SER A 143 -1.64 -0.30 -8.07
C SER A 143 -1.29 -0.06 -9.55
N GLN A 144 -0.01 -0.01 -9.89
CA GLN A 144 0.41 0.21 -11.28
C GLN A 144 -0.01 -0.94 -12.21
N ILE A 145 0.11 -2.20 -11.78
CA ILE A 145 -0.30 -3.36 -12.57
C ILE A 145 -1.80 -3.32 -12.85
N LEU A 146 -2.61 -2.96 -11.85
CA LEU A 146 -4.07 -2.91 -11.97
C LEU A 146 -4.58 -1.75 -12.85
N TYR A 147 -3.73 -0.80 -13.26
CA TYR A 147 -4.10 0.28 -14.18
C TYR A 147 -4.77 -0.20 -15.47
N PHE A 148 -4.24 -1.28 -16.04
CA PHE A 148 -4.62 -1.75 -17.38
C PHE A 148 -6.03 -2.27 -17.46
N TYR A 149 -6.58 -2.57 -16.29
CA TYR A 149 -7.85 -3.20 -16.15
C TYR A 149 -8.98 -2.19 -15.89
N LEU A 150 -8.63 -0.98 -15.49
CA LEU A 150 -9.62 0.06 -15.32
C LEU A 150 -9.99 0.67 -16.68
N PRO A 151 -11.28 0.91 -16.94
CA PRO A 151 -11.74 1.56 -18.15
C PRO A 151 -10.99 2.87 -18.44
N LYS A 152 -10.75 3.19 -19.71
CA LYS A 152 -9.97 4.39 -20.11
C LYS A 152 -10.52 5.73 -19.59
N ASN A 153 -11.79 5.78 -19.21
CA ASN A 153 -12.44 6.93 -18.60
C ASN A 153 -12.14 7.08 -17.10
N GLU A 154 -11.49 6.10 -16.47
CA GLU A 154 -11.05 6.18 -15.08
C GLU A 154 -9.69 6.89 -14.98
N ASN A 155 -9.55 7.73 -13.94
CA ASN A 155 -8.38 8.60 -13.78
C ASN A 155 -7.25 7.98 -12.94
N TYR A 156 -7.27 6.65 -12.74
CA TYR A 156 -6.38 5.94 -11.80
C TYR A 156 -4.91 6.29 -11.96
N LYS A 157 -4.41 6.35 -13.21
CA LYS A 157 -3.00 6.68 -13.50
C LYS A 157 -2.62 8.09 -13.05
N ASN A 158 -3.54 9.04 -13.14
CA ASN A 158 -3.34 10.40 -12.66
C ASN A 158 -3.47 10.44 -11.13
N ASP A 159 -4.44 9.73 -10.57
CA ASP A 159 -4.68 9.63 -9.13
C ASP A 159 -3.46 9.07 -8.39
N PHE A 160 -2.91 7.96 -8.88
CA PHE A 160 -1.67 7.39 -8.36
C PHE A 160 -0.50 8.36 -8.49
N LYS A 161 -0.36 9.03 -9.64
CA LYS A 161 0.69 10.05 -9.82
C LYS A 161 0.54 11.20 -8.81
N ASN A 162 -0.69 11.66 -8.55
CA ASN A 162 -0.96 12.71 -7.58
C ASN A 162 -0.57 12.27 -6.17
N ILE A 163 -0.89 11.03 -5.78
CA ILE A 163 -0.46 10.44 -4.51
C ILE A 163 1.07 10.40 -4.42
N LEU A 164 1.76 9.92 -5.46
CA LEU A 164 3.23 9.90 -5.48
C LEU A 164 3.83 11.31 -5.38
N ASP A 165 3.31 12.29 -6.14
CA ASP A 165 3.76 13.69 -6.10
C ASP A 165 3.50 14.32 -4.72
N TYR A 166 2.41 13.97 -4.04
CA TYR A 166 2.12 14.39 -2.67
C TYR A 166 3.10 13.77 -1.67
N LEU A 167 3.25 12.43 -1.69
CA LEU A 167 4.15 11.71 -0.78
C LEU A 167 5.59 12.21 -0.89
N ASP A 168 6.10 12.42 -2.12
CA ASP A 168 7.46 12.91 -2.33
C ASP A 168 7.69 14.30 -1.71
N LYS A 169 6.66 15.17 -1.72
CA LYS A 169 6.74 16.50 -1.10
C LYS A 169 6.60 16.44 0.41
N VAL A 170 5.67 15.64 0.92
CA VAL A 170 5.44 15.51 2.37
C VAL A 170 6.61 14.84 3.07
N ILE A 171 7.16 13.77 2.48
CA ILE A 171 8.34 13.08 3.02
C ILE A 171 9.50 14.05 3.18
N LYS A 172 9.73 14.96 2.21
CA LYS A 172 10.77 16.00 2.32
C LYS A 172 10.56 16.91 3.53
N ILE A 173 9.32 17.28 3.84
CA ILE A 173 9.01 18.14 5.00
C ILE A 173 9.22 17.38 6.30
N ILE A 174 8.64 16.19 6.43
CA ILE A 174 8.70 15.41 7.68
C ILE A 174 10.07 14.79 7.93
N SER A 175 10.98 14.76 6.96
CA SER A 175 12.37 14.30 7.16
C SER A 175 13.23 15.31 7.92
N ILE A 176 12.84 16.60 7.89
CA ILE A 176 13.61 17.67 8.54
C ILE A 176 13.49 17.50 10.06
N ASN A 177 14.64 17.46 10.75
CA ASN A 177 14.74 17.28 12.20
C ASN A 177 14.14 15.97 12.73
N ASN A 178 14.06 14.92 11.91
CA ASN A 178 13.37 13.66 12.23
C ASN A 178 14.25 12.43 11.93
N SER A 179 15.38 12.29 12.62
CA SER A 179 16.47 11.35 12.25
C SER A 179 16.89 10.36 13.36
N ARG A 180 16.00 10.08 14.32
CA ARG A 180 16.35 9.21 15.45
C ARG A 180 16.48 7.73 15.04
N LYS A 181 17.61 7.12 15.38
CA LYS A 181 17.96 5.75 15.01
C LYS A 181 17.47 4.71 16.01
N GLU A 182 17.69 4.95 17.30
CA GLU A 182 17.36 4.03 18.39
C GLU A 182 15.98 4.37 18.97
N ILE A 183 15.05 3.43 18.82
CA ILE A 183 13.66 3.53 19.24
C ILE A 183 13.28 2.18 19.84
N ASP A 184 12.75 2.20 21.05
CA ASP A 184 12.25 1.01 21.73
C ASP A 184 10.84 0.62 21.25
N ARG A 185 10.47 -0.64 21.47
CA ARG A 185 9.12 -1.16 21.14
C ARG A 185 8.06 -0.40 21.94
N GLY A 186 6.94 -0.07 21.31
CA GLY A 186 5.88 0.72 21.94
C GLY A 186 6.27 2.16 22.32
N ASN A 187 7.42 2.67 21.85
CA ASN A 187 7.85 4.04 22.15
C ASN A 187 6.86 5.07 21.61
N PHE A 188 6.35 5.90 22.52
CA PHE A 188 5.45 6.99 22.20
C PHE A 188 5.88 8.24 22.97
N GLU A 189 6.44 9.20 22.24
CA GLU A 189 7.12 10.37 22.80
C GLU A 189 6.71 11.68 22.13
N ILE A 190 7.00 12.78 22.81
CA ILE A 190 6.67 14.13 22.34
C ILE A 190 7.73 14.55 21.29
N PRO A 191 7.31 15.00 20.09
CA PRO A 191 8.25 15.49 19.09
C PRO A 191 9.07 16.68 19.59
N SER A 192 10.32 16.79 19.18
CA SER A 192 11.19 17.93 19.51
C SER A 192 10.61 19.26 19.03
N TYR A 193 10.99 20.36 19.67
CA TYR A 193 10.59 21.71 19.29
C TYR A 193 10.85 21.99 17.80
N GLU A 194 12.05 21.69 17.33
CA GLU A 194 12.49 21.96 15.95
C GLU A 194 11.68 21.17 14.92
N TYR A 195 11.17 20.00 15.30
CA TYR A 195 10.28 19.20 14.46
C TYR A 195 8.86 19.76 14.46
N TRP A 196 8.30 20.00 15.64
CA TRP A 196 6.97 20.60 15.79
C TRP A 196 6.87 21.93 15.04
N GLU A 197 7.87 22.81 15.20
CA GLU A 197 7.92 24.10 14.53
C GLU A 197 7.98 23.95 13.00
N ASN A 198 8.74 22.98 12.48
CA ASN A 198 8.79 22.65 11.06
C ASN A 198 7.41 22.20 10.53
N ILE A 199 6.69 21.36 11.27
CA ILE A 199 5.34 20.93 10.90
C ILE A 199 4.36 22.11 10.92
N CYS A 200 4.37 22.93 11.98
CA CYS A 200 3.53 24.13 12.07
C CYS A 200 3.74 25.07 10.88
N LYS A 201 5.00 25.37 10.54
CA LYS A 201 5.35 26.28 9.43
C LYS A 201 4.90 25.76 8.07
N ASN A 202 4.83 24.44 7.89
CA ASN A 202 4.51 23.82 6.61
C ASN A 202 3.10 23.23 6.54
N PHE A 203 2.28 23.33 7.60
CA PHE A 203 0.95 22.75 7.68
C PHE A 203 0.04 23.16 6.50
N ASN A 204 -0.02 24.46 6.20
CA ASN A 204 -0.80 24.96 5.05
C ASN A 204 -0.27 24.42 3.71
N LYS A 205 1.05 24.30 3.53
CA LYS A 205 1.64 23.77 2.29
C LYS A 205 1.32 22.28 2.10
N ILE A 206 1.37 21.50 3.19
CA ILE A 206 0.98 20.08 3.17
C ILE A 206 -0.47 19.96 2.72
N GLN A 207 -1.36 20.79 3.28
CA GLN A 207 -2.77 20.83 2.88
C GLN A 207 -2.95 21.23 1.40
N GLU A 208 -2.20 22.22 0.91
CA GLU A 208 -2.24 22.66 -0.49
C GLU A 208 -1.74 21.60 -1.48
N TYR A 209 -0.84 20.71 -1.06
CA TYR A 209 -0.40 19.60 -1.91
C TYR A 209 -1.48 18.52 -2.08
N CYS A 210 -2.48 18.47 -1.21
CA CYS A 210 -3.61 17.59 -1.40
C CYS A 210 -4.49 18.12 -2.54
N SER A 211 -4.42 17.47 -3.70
CA SER A 211 -5.28 17.82 -4.85
C SER A 211 -6.75 17.51 -4.56
N SER A 212 -7.68 18.19 -5.25
CA SER A 212 -9.12 17.90 -5.18
C SER A 212 -9.46 16.44 -5.51
N GLN A 213 -8.67 15.84 -6.40
CA GLN A 213 -8.81 14.44 -6.79
C GLN A 213 -8.37 13.49 -5.68
N MET A 214 -7.30 13.83 -4.94
CA MET A 214 -6.94 13.10 -3.72
C MET A 214 -8.00 13.27 -2.63
N SER A 215 -8.62 14.45 -2.52
CA SER A 215 -9.72 14.68 -1.57
C SER A 215 -10.86 13.66 -1.77
N ILE A 216 -11.21 13.34 -3.01
CA ILE A 216 -12.21 12.31 -3.34
C ILE A 216 -11.76 10.92 -2.91
N ILE A 217 -10.49 10.57 -3.16
CA ILE A 217 -9.94 9.25 -2.78
C ILE A 217 -9.95 9.09 -1.27
N ILE A 218 -9.60 10.15 -0.56
CA ILE A 218 -9.56 10.11 0.90
C ILE A 218 -10.97 10.10 1.51
N ASP A 219 -11.95 10.72 0.85
CA ASP A 219 -13.35 10.76 1.32
C ASP A 219 -14.12 9.46 1.03
N PHE A 220 -13.64 8.60 0.12
CA PHE A 220 -14.41 7.48 -0.41
C PHE A 220 -14.77 6.40 0.62
N GLU A 221 -13.93 6.16 1.63
CA GLU A 221 -14.19 5.16 2.68
C GLU A 221 -14.73 5.76 3.99
N THR A 222 -15.17 7.02 3.98
CA THR A 222 -15.83 7.66 5.15
C THR A 222 -17.09 6.92 5.64
N TYR A 223 -17.54 5.86 4.96
CA TYR A 223 -18.74 5.09 5.30
C TYR A 223 -18.61 4.15 6.51
N LYS A 224 -17.40 3.80 6.96
CA LYS A 224 -17.21 3.05 8.22
C LYS A 224 -16.40 3.86 9.23
N ILE A 225 -17.05 4.86 9.82
CA ILE A 225 -16.54 5.48 11.04
C ILE A 225 -16.74 4.47 12.19
N SER A 226 -15.64 3.95 12.72
CA SER A 226 -15.67 3.07 13.88
C SER A 226 -16.23 3.79 15.10
N LYS A 227 -17.20 3.17 15.78
CA LYS A 227 -17.94 3.77 16.90
C LYS A 227 -17.31 3.50 18.26
N ASN A 228 -16.43 2.51 18.35
CA ASN A 228 -15.80 2.06 19.58
C ASN A 228 -14.40 1.46 19.28
N ILE A 229 -13.61 1.22 20.32
CA ILE A 229 -12.25 0.65 20.19
C ILE A 229 -12.28 -0.76 19.60
N GLU A 230 -13.28 -1.58 19.89
CA GLU A 230 -13.44 -2.95 19.35
C GLU A 230 -13.54 -2.95 17.81
N GLU A 231 -14.33 -2.03 17.24
CA GLU A 231 -14.43 -1.83 15.79
C GLU A 231 -13.11 -1.34 15.19
N ILE A 232 -12.34 -0.52 15.92
CA ILE A 232 -11.01 -0.04 15.50
C ILE A 232 -10.01 -1.21 15.48
N VAL A 233 -9.99 -2.03 16.52
CA VAL A 233 -9.14 -3.23 16.63
C VAL A 233 -9.49 -4.22 15.53
N THR A 234 -10.79 -4.49 15.32
CA THR A 234 -11.26 -5.37 14.25
C THR A 234 -10.82 -4.86 12.88
N SER A 235 -10.98 -3.55 12.62
CA SER A 235 -10.52 -2.92 11.37
C SER A 235 -9.01 -3.08 11.15
N TRP A 236 -8.23 -2.97 12.22
CA TRP A 236 -6.78 -3.17 12.18
C TRP A 236 -6.44 -4.63 11.83
N GLU A 237 -7.03 -5.60 12.52
CA GLU A 237 -6.83 -7.03 12.32
C GLU A 237 -7.25 -7.48 10.91
N GLU A 238 -8.39 -6.96 10.43
CA GLU A 238 -8.93 -7.23 9.10
C GLU A 238 -8.18 -6.48 7.99
N CYS A 239 -7.23 -5.59 8.33
CA CYS A 239 -6.51 -4.76 7.38
C CYS A 239 -7.48 -3.96 6.49
N ILE A 240 -8.49 -3.35 7.10
CA ILE A 240 -9.41 -2.42 6.44
C ILE A 240 -8.77 -1.02 6.50
N PRO A 241 -8.67 -0.29 5.37
CA PRO A 241 -8.12 1.05 5.37
C PRO A 241 -8.99 1.97 6.20
N LEU A 242 -8.32 2.88 6.91
CA LEU A 242 -9.02 3.95 7.61
C LEU A 242 -9.36 5.08 6.65
N PRO A 243 -10.41 5.87 6.96
CA PRO A 243 -10.52 7.22 6.41
C PRO A 243 -9.24 7.98 6.76
N LEU A 244 -8.59 8.62 5.79
CA LEU A 244 -7.28 9.24 6.04
C LEU A 244 -7.34 10.76 6.21
N SER A 245 -8.50 11.39 6.03
CA SER A 245 -8.61 12.85 6.11
C SER A 245 -9.70 13.38 7.01
N LEU A 246 -9.43 14.59 7.45
CA LEU A 246 -10.36 15.44 8.17
C LEU A 246 -10.59 16.72 7.38
N LYS A 247 -11.80 17.25 7.45
CA LYS A 247 -12.05 18.63 7.02
C LYS A 247 -11.37 19.59 8.00
N CYS A 248 -10.49 20.42 7.47
CA CYS A 248 -9.84 21.53 8.14
C CYS A 248 -9.98 22.77 7.23
N LYS A 249 -10.68 23.81 7.70
CA LYS A 249 -10.96 25.03 6.90
C LYS A 249 -11.53 24.72 5.51
N GLU A 250 -12.57 23.89 5.47
CA GLU A 250 -13.27 23.43 4.25
C GLU A 250 -12.45 22.56 3.29
N LYS A 251 -11.20 22.24 3.60
CA LYS A 251 -10.33 21.37 2.80
C LYS A 251 -10.04 20.06 3.52
N ASN A 252 -9.92 18.96 2.78
CA ASN A 252 -9.52 17.69 3.34
C ASN A 252 -8.01 17.68 3.63
N PHE A 253 -7.64 17.27 4.83
CA PHE A 253 -6.26 17.14 5.27
C PHE A 253 -5.93 15.67 5.57
N PRO A 254 -5.00 15.03 4.82
CA PRO A 254 -4.63 13.63 5.02
C PRO A 254 -3.73 13.44 6.27
N VAL A 255 -4.35 13.35 7.44
CA VAL A 255 -3.68 13.15 8.75
C VAL A 255 -2.76 11.93 8.73
N PHE A 256 -3.10 10.92 7.93
CA PHE A 256 -2.36 9.67 7.84
C PHE A 256 -1.90 9.38 6.41
N SER A 257 -0.89 10.12 5.99
CA SER A 257 -0.36 10.09 4.62
C SER A 257 0.22 8.74 4.19
N ARG A 258 0.67 7.92 5.14
CA ARG A 258 1.36 6.65 4.89
C ARG A 258 0.49 5.64 4.14
N GLU A 259 -0.81 5.63 4.37
CA GLU A 259 -1.72 4.60 3.84
C GLU A 259 -2.51 5.03 2.60
N LEU A 260 -2.16 6.19 2.02
CA LEU A 260 -2.83 6.73 0.83
C LEU A 260 -2.84 5.73 -0.33
N ILE A 261 -1.80 4.91 -0.46
CA ILE A 261 -1.73 3.90 -1.53
C ILE A 261 -2.76 2.78 -1.34
N ILE A 262 -3.01 2.38 -0.09
CA ILE A 262 -4.01 1.37 0.26
C ILE A 262 -5.41 1.92 0.00
N ASN A 263 -5.65 3.18 0.38
CA ASN A 263 -6.91 3.86 0.09
C ASN A 263 -7.18 3.97 -1.41
N LEU A 264 -6.16 4.23 -2.25
CA LEU A 264 -6.33 4.20 -3.70
C LEU A 264 -6.78 2.82 -4.20
N LEU A 265 -6.18 1.75 -3.69
CA LEU A 265 -6.56 0.39 -4.09
C LEU A 265 -7.99 0.07 -3.68
N PHE A 266 -8.38 0.44 -2.47
CA PHE A 266 -9.74 0.25 -1.98
C PHE A 266 -10.77 1.12 -2.70
N TYR A 267 -10.42 2.37 -3.03
CA TYR A 267 -11.25 3.26 -3.86
C TYR A 267 -11.69 2.58 -5.16
N TYR A 268 -10.73 1.92 -5.80
CA TYR A 268 -10.96 1.25 -7.07
C TYR A 268 -11.35 -0.22 -6.91
N LYS A 269 -11.38 -0.76 -5.68
CA LYS A 269 -11.64 -2.18 -5.40
C LYS A 269 -12.97 -2.61 -5.99
N GLU A 270 -14.05 -1.89 -5.72
CA GLU A 270 -15.38 -2.27 -6.22
C GLU A 270 -15.47 -2.16 -7.76
N LYS A 271 -14.76 -1.18 -8.35
CA LYS A 271 -14.67 -1.05 -9.82
C LYS A 271 -13.92 -2.24 -10.43
N ILE A 272 -12.84 -2.68 -9.78
CA ILE A 272 -12.05 -3.84 -10.20
C ILE A 272 -12.85 -5.14 -10.00
N ARG A 273 -13.56 -5.28 -8.88
CA ARG A 273 -14.34 -6.47 -8.51
C ARG A 273 -15.40 -6.81 -9.54
N ASN A 274 -16.12 -5.80 -10.03
CA ASN A 274 -17.16 -5.98 -11.06
C ASN A 274 -16.60 -6.54 -12.38
N LEU A 275 -15.33 -6.32 -12.63
CA LEU A 275 -14.67 -6.75 -13.84
C LEU A 275 -14.04 -8.16 -13.68
N ILE A 276 -13.92 -8.75 -12.46
CA ILE A 276 -13.12 -9.98 -12.22
C ILE A 276 -13.69 -11.17 -13.00
N ASN A 277 -14.98 -11.11 -13.30
CA ASN A 277 -15.70 -12.09 -14.11
C ASN A 277 -15.64 -11.78 -15.62
N ASP A 278 -14.92 -10.74 -16.04
CA ASP A 278 -14.69 -10.43 -17.45
C ASP A 278 -13.76 -11.50 -18.05
N LYS A 279 -14.12 -11.97 -19.25
CA LYS A 279 -13.32 -12.95 -20.01
C LYS A 279 -11.92 -12.43 -20.31
N ASN A 280 -11.70 -11.11 -20.29
CA ASN A 280 -10.40 -10.49 -20.55
C ASN A 280 -9.56 -10.26 -19.29
N PHE A 281 -10.06 -10.60 -18.09
CA PHE A 281 -9.39 -10.32 -16.81
C PHE A 281 -7.90 -10.67 -16.79
N TYR A 282 -7.58 -11.93 -17.06
CA TYR A 282 -6.20 -12.41 -17.04
C TYR A 282 -5.37 -11.83 -18.17
N LYS A 283 -5.98 -11.53 -19.33
CA LYS A 283 -5.28 -10.87 -20.44
C LYS A 283 -4.84 -9.47 -20.04
N ASP A 284 -5.72 -8.68 -19.43
CA ASP A 284 -5.41 -7.31 -19.03
C ASP A 284 -4.40 -7.25 -17.88
N ILE A 285 -4.45 -8.20 -16.93
CA ILE A 285 -3.41 -8.36 -15.91
C ILE A 285 -2.05 -8.64 -16.53
N LYS A 286 -1.97 -9.54 -17.52
CA LYS A 286 -0.71 -9.81 -18.23
C LYS A 286 -0.16 -8.56 -18.89
N LEU A 287 -1.02 -7.77 -19.55
CA LEU A 287 -0.61 -6.50 -20.15
C LEU A 287 -0.10 -5.51 -19.08
N GLY A 288 -0.74 -5.46 -17.92
CA GLY A 288 -0.31 -4.64 -16.78
C GLY A 288 1.04 -5.05 -16.20
N ILE A 289 1.29 -6.36 -16.03
CA ILE A 289 2.59 -6.87 -15.60
C ILE A 289 3.67 -6.49 -16.61
N VAL A 290 3.38 -6.65 -17.91
CA VAL A 290 4.34 -6.34 -18.97
C VAL A 290 4.67 -4.87 -19.02
N ASP A 291 3.67 -3.98 -18.96
CA ASP A 291 3.90 -2.54 -18.89
C ASP A 291 4.67 -2.13 -17.63
N TYR A 292 4.35 -2.73 -16.48
CA TYR A 292 5.07 -2.49 -15.23
C TYR A 292 6.57 -2.81 -15.35
N ILE A 293 6.91 -3.92 -15.99
CA ILE A 293 8.30 -4.36 -16.22
C ILE A 293 8.96 -3.49 -17.29
N LEU A 294 8.32 -3.25 -18.44
CA LEU A 294 8.83 -2.41 -19.53
C LEU A 294 9.23 -1.02 -19.03
N ASN A 295 8.41 -0.41 -18.19
CA ASN A 295 8.69 0.91 -17.65
C ASN A 295 9.93 0.92 -16.73
N ARG A 296 10.36 -0.21 -16.16
CA ARG A 296 11.49 -0.28 -15.23
C ARG A 296 12.77 -0.79 -15.87
N PHE A 297 12.65 -1.68 -16.85
CA PHE A 297 13.77 -2.32 -17.50
C PHE A 297 13.87 -1.78 -18.93
N ASN A 298 14.81 -0.86 -19.15
CA ASN A 298 15.14 -0.34 -20.48
C ASN A 298 16.35 -1.10 -21.06
N ASP A 299 16.29 -2.44 -21.05
CA ASP A 299 17.37 -3.31 -21.53
C ASP A 299 16.94 -4.04 -22.81
N SER A 300 17.78 -3.96 -23.83
CA SER A 300 17.69 -4.75 -25.06
C SER A 300 17.69 -6.28 -24.87
N ASN A 301 18.12 -6.79 -23.71
CA ASN A 301 18.11 -8.22 -23.37
C ASN A 301 16.73 -8.71 -22.88
N PHE A 302 15.81 -7.80 -22.62
CA PHE A 302 14.47 -8.11 -22.16
C PHE A 302 13.56 -8.38 -23.36
N VAL A 303 12.79 -9.48 -23.27
CA VAL A 303 11.91 -9.96 -24.35
C VAL A 303 10.47 -9.99 -23.82
N TYR A 304 9.52 -9.35 -24.51
CA TYR A 304 8.19 -9.11 -23.96
C TYR A 304 7.08 -9.80 -24.77
N LEU A 305 6.04 -10.28 -24.06
CA LEU A 305 4.85 -10.94 -24.59
C LEU A 305 5.15 -12.00 -25.63
N LEU A 306 5.73 -13.10 -25.17
CA LEU A 306 6.24 -14.14 -26.04
C LEU A 306 5.11 -15.13 -26.36
N GLN A 307 4.66 -15.10 -27.61
CA GLN A 307 4.02 -16.26 -28.21
C GLN A 307 5.09 -17.03 -28.99
N ILE A 308 5.13 -18.34 -28.79
CA ILE A 308 5.98 -19.24 -29.56
C ILE A 308 5.37 -19.38 -30.95
N PHE A 309 6.08 -18.88 -31.96
CA PHE A 309 5.71 -18.94 -33.36
C PHE A 309 6.60 -19.93 -34.10
N ASN A 310 6.00 -20.88 -34.81
CA ASN A 310 6.75 -21.81 -35.64
C ASN A 310 7.21 -21.10 -36.92
N SER A 311 8.53 -20.91 -37.06
CA SER A 311 9.11 -20.21 -38.20
C SER A 311 8.89 -20.93 -39.54
N ASN A 312 8.65 -22.24 -39.51
CA ASN A 312 8.48 -23.07 -40.71
C ASN A 312 7.03 -23.17 -41.20
N SER A 313 6.03 -22.95 -40.33
CA SER A 313 4.61 -23.14 -40.67
C SER A 313 3.77 -21.86 -40.62
N GLU A 314 4.36 -20.74 -40.21
CA GLU A 314 3.69 -19.45 -39.99
C GLU A 314 2.46 -19.49 -39.05
N GLU A 315 2.36 -20.53 -38.20
CA GLU A 315 1.24 -20.73 -37.29
C GLU A 315 1.63 -20.39 -35.84
N ILE A 316 0.72 -19.68 -35.16
CA ILE A 316 0.77 -19.47 -33.70
C ILE A 316 0.43 -20.79 -33.03
N ILE A 317 1.33 -21.31 -32.20
CA ILE A 317 1.04 -22.50 -31.39
C ILE A 317 0.43 -22.03 -30.07
N GLU A 318 -0.88 -22.22 -29.89
CA GLU A 318 -1.69 -21.69 -28.77
C GLU A 318 -1.44 -22.35 -27.39
N ASN A 319 -0.26 -22.92 -27.11
CA ASN A 319 -0.09 -23.68 -25.87
C ASN A 319 0.09 -22.78 -24.63
N ILE A 320 1.00 -21.81 -24.67
CA ILE A 320 1.24 -20.85 -23.58
C ILE A 320 1.59 -19.47 -24.15
N VAL A 321 0.91 -18.43 -23.64
CA VAL A 321 1.32 -17.04 -23.84
C VAL A 321 2.15 -16.62 -22.64
N TYR A 322 3.44 -16.39 -22.87
CA TYR A 322 4.36 -15.88 -21.86
C TYR A 322 4.19 -14.39 -21.72
N ASP A 323 4.13 -13.93 -20.48
CA ASP A 323 3.95 -12.53 -20.14
C ASP A 323 5.24 -11.78 -20.48
N PHE A 324 6.38 -12.30 -20.03
CA PHE A 324 7.70 -11.73 -20.31
C PHE A 324 8.78 -12.81 -20.19
N GLY A 325 9.96 -12.51 -20.72
CA GLY A 325 11.16 -13.29 -20.52
C GLY A 325 12.41 -12.45 -20.66
N PHE A 326 13.53 -13.00 -20.24
CA PHE A 326 14.83 -12.35 -20.43
C PHE A 326 15.90 -13.42 -20.64
N LEU A 327 16.91 -13.05 -21.42
CA LEU A 327 18.05 -13.89 -21.71
C LEU A 327 19.24 -13.42 -20.87
N VAL A 328 19.77 -14.29 -20.02
CA VAL A 328 21.02 -14.06 -19.29
C VAL A 328 22.04 -15.03 -19.84
N GLU A 329 23.07 -14.51 -20.52
CA GLU A 329 24.07 -15.33 -21.22
C GLU A 329 23.41 -16.28 -22.24
N ASP A 330 23.33 -17.57 -21.92
CA ASP A 330 22.72 -18.64 -22.74
C ASP A 330 21.45 -19.24 -22.08
N ASP A 331 21.03 -18.72 -20.92
CA ASP A 331 19.85 -19.18 -20.17
C ASP A 331 18.64 -18.29 -20.45
N LEU A 332 17.56 -18.89 -20.98
CA LEU A 332 16.29 -18.21 -21.22
C LEU A 332 15.33 -18.40 -20.03
N TYR A 333 14.85 -17.29 -19.47
CA TYR A 333 13.87 -17.27 -18.39
C TYR A 333 12.52 -16.83 -18.96
N LEU A 334 11.49 -17.65 -18.76
CA LEU A 334 10.15 -17.42 -19.31
C LEU A 334 9.11 -17.40 -18.18
N PHE A 335 8.33 -16.32 -18.13
CA PHE A 335 7.31 -16.09 -17.10
C PHE A 335 5.93 -16.08 -17.74
N PHE A 336 4.96 -16.73 -17.10
CA PHE A 336 3.59 -16.77 -17.60
C PHE A 336 2.58 -16.84 -16.45
N THR A 337 1.50 -16.09 -16.60
CA THR A 337 0.32 -16.19 -15.75
C THR A 337 -0.64 -17.17 -16.40
N THR A 338 -1.18 -18.14 -15.65
CA THR A 338 -2.11 -19.14 -16.20
C THR A 338 -3.23 -19.48 -15.22
N GLU A 339 -4.41 -19.74 -15.76
CA GLU A 339 -5.54 -20.33 -15.04
C GLU A 339 -5.41 -21.85 -14.84
N ILE A 340 -4.42 -22.50 -15.48
CA ILE A 340 -4.27 -23.97 -15.46
C ILE A 340 -4.04 -24.43 -14.01
N LYS A 341 -5.04 -25.12 -13.45
CA LYS A 341 -5.07 -25.60 -12.06
C LYS A 341 -4.26 -26.87 -11.84
N ASP A 342 -4.04 -27.67 -12.89
CA ASP A 342 -3.30 -28.93 -12.82
C ASP A 342 -1.84 -28.74 -13.25
N ASP A 343 -0.92 -28.84 -12.29
CA ASP A 343 0.51 -28.69 -12.52
C ASP A 343 1.10 -29.86 -13.35
N SER A 344 0.50 -31.06 -13.31
CA SER A 344 1.03 -32.25 -14.02
C SER A 344 0.82 -32.18 -15.54
N SER A 345 -0.34 -31.69 -15.99
CA SER A 345 -0.56 -31.41 -17.41
C SER A 345 0.30 -30.24 -17.90
N LEU A 346 0.54 -29.24 -17.06
CA LEU A 346 1.40 -28.10 -17.37
C LEU A 346 2.86 -28.50 -17.59
N GLU A 347 3.44 -29.36 -16.74
CA GLU A 347 4.82 -29.85 -16.91
C GLU A 347 5.03 -30.55 -18.26
N LYS A 348 4.06 -31.36 -18.71
CA LYS A 348 4.12 -32.02 -20.03
C LYS A 348 4.07 -31.03 -21.19
N ILE A 349 3.34 -29.93 -21.05
CA ILE A 349 3.28 -28.87 -22.06
C ILE A 349 4.63 -28.13 -22.11
N LEU A 350 5.16 -27.76 -20.95
CA LEU A 350 6.42 -27.03 -20.83
C LEU A 350 7.63 -27.81 -21.37
N GLU A 351 7.72 -29.12 -21.12
CA GLU A 351 8.80 -29.96 -21.69
C GLU A 351 8.73 -30.01 -23.23
N LYS A 352 7.54 -30.09 -23.82
CA LYS A 352 7.38 -29.99 -25.28
C LYS A 352 7.80 -28.63 -25.83
N GLU A 353 7.52 -27.54 -25.11
CA GLU A 353 7.95 -26.21 -25.52
C GLU A 353 9.46 -26.01 -25.37
N LYS A 354 10.06 -26.62 -24.36
CA LYS A 354 11.51 -26.61 -24.14
C LYS A 354 12.28 -27.28 -25.27
N GLU A 355 11.87 -28.49 -25.66
CA GLU A 355 12.47 -29.22 -26.79
C GLU A 355 12.42 -28.38 -28.07
N LYS A 356 11.25 -27.81 -28.33
CA LYS A 356 10.99 -26.92 -29.47
C LYS A 356 11.94 -25.72 -29.50
N ILE A 357 12.03 -24.96 -28.42
CA ILE A 357 12.88 -23.76 -28.35
C ILE A 357 14.37 -24.15 -28.51
N LEU A 358 14.83 -25.25 -27.91
CA LEU A 358 16.23 -25.69 -28.01
C LEU A 358 16.63 -26.15 -29.42
N GLN A 359 15.68 -26.63 -30.22
CA GLN A 359 15.90 -26.96 -31.64
C GLN A 359 16.08 -25.72 -32.53
N ASN A 360 15.86 -24.50 -32.00
CA ASN A 360 15.89 -23.20 -32.70
C ASN A 360 14.85 -23.06 -33.83
N ASP A 361 13.79 -23.87 -33.84
CA ASP A 361 12.73 -23.80 -34.86
C ASP A 361 11.70 -22.68 -34.62
N PHE A 362 11.89 -21.88 -33.56
CA PHE A 362 10.88 -20.96 -33.06
C PHE A 362 11.38 -19.52 -32.94
N THR A 363 10.46 -18.60 -33.17
CA THR A 363 10.67 -17.17 -32.93
C THR A 363 9.63 -16.67 -31.96
N PHE A 364 9.96 -15.64 -31.18
CA PHE A 364 8.99 -14.98 -30.31
C PHE A 364 8.37 -13.78 -31.02
N ILE A 365 7.06 -13.59 -30.93
CA ILE A 365 6.40 -12.39 -31.47
C ILE A 365 5.87 -11.57 -30.31
N SER A 366 6.33 -10.31 -30.18
CA SER A 366 5.81 -9.38 -29.17
C SER A 366 4.41 -8.90 -29.55
N HIS A 367 3.43 -9.16 -28.68
CA HIS A 367 2.02 -8.77 -28.84
C HIS A 367 1.81 -7.25 -29.04
N PHE A 368 2.69 -6.38 -28.53
CA PHE A 368 2.53 -4.91 -28.65
C PHE A 368 3.07 -4.31 -29.95
N LYS A 369 3.90 -5.02 -30.72
CA LYS A 369 4.63 -4.40 -31.83
C LYS A 369 4.63 -5.19 -33.14
N ASN A 370 4.01 -6.38 -33.20
CA ASN A 370 4.23 -7.33 -34.31
C ASN A 370 5.74 -7.48 -34.63
N MET A 371 6.58 -7.34 -33.60
CA MET A 371 8.02 -7.44 -33.73
C MET A 371 8.39 -8.89 -33.51
N ILE A 372 9.00 -9.46 -34.54
CA ILE A 372 9.64 -10.77 -34.48
C ILE A 372 10.92 -10.60 -33.66
N ILE A 373 10.99 -11.28 -32.53
CA ILE A 373 12.15 -11.32 -31.65
C ILE A 373 12.77 -12.71 -31.74
N SER A 374 13.83 -12.80 -32.55
CA SER A 374 14.69 -13.97 -32.60
C SER A 374 15.84 -13.80 -31.60
N PRO A 375 16.02 -14.73 -30.65
CA PRO A 375 17.22 -14.74 -29.82
C PRO A 375 18.46 -14.82 -30.72
N LYS A 376 19.34 -13.82 -30.67
CA LYS A 376 20.57 -13.78 -31.48
C LYS A 376 21.67 -14.74 -30.96
N LYS A 377 21.49 -15.32 -29.78
CA LYS A 377 22.43 -16.22 -29.10
C LYS A 377 21.83 -17.63 -28.99
N LYS A 378 22.69 -18.64 -28.99
CA LYS A 378 22.31 -20.04 -28.82
C LYS A 378 21.82 -20.27 -27.39
N ILE A 379 20.55 -20.61 -27.23
CA ILE A 379 19.95 -20.95 -25.93
C ILE A 379 20.46 -22.34 -25.52
N LYS A 380 20.99 -22.47 -24.29
CA LYS A 380 21.44 -23.74 -23.71
C LYS A 380 20.45 -24.30 -22.71
N ASN A 381 19.86 -23.45 -21.87
CA ASN A 381 18.88 -23.86 -20.87
C ASN A 381 17.66 -22.95 -20.89
N ILE A 382 16.52 -23.49 -20.47
CA ILE A 382 15.25 -22.77 -20.39
C ILE A 382 14.67 -23.01 -18.99
N LYS A 383 14.24 -21.92 -18.34
CA LYS A 383 13.61 -21.95 -17.01
C LYS A 383 12.24 -21.31 -17.09
N PHE A 384 11.22 -22.07 -16.70
CA PHE A 384 9.84 -21.63 -16.71
C PHE A 384 9.38 -21.24 -15.30
N TYR A 385 8.70 -20.09 -15.22
CA TYR A 385 8.15 -19.55 -13.99
C TYR A 385 6.66 -19.31 -14.16
N LYS A 386 5.87 -20.03 -13.38
CA LYS A 386 4.43 -19.81 -13.27
C LYS A 386 4.20 -18.66 -12.30
N ILE A 387 3.54 -17.62 -12.76
CA ILE A 387 3.00 -16.54 -11.93
C ILE A 387 1.58 -16.94 -11.57
N ILE A 388 1.35 -17.17 -10.27
CA ILE A 388 0.01 -17.39 -9.75
C ILE A 388 -0.50 -16.04 -9.26
N VAL A 389 -1.61 -15.57 -9.83
CA VAL A 389 -2.34 -14.40 -9.36
C VAL A 389 -3.59 -14.89 -8.64
N LYS A 390 -3.66 -14.65 -7.32
CA LYS A 390 -4.90 -14.80 -6.56
C LYS A 390 -5.37 -13.42 -6.13
N LEU A 391 -6.56 -13.01 -6.55
CA LEU A 391 -7.27 -11.91 -5.88
C LEU A 391 -8.19 -12.53 -4.84
N PHE A 392 -7.90 -12.24 -3.57
CA PHE A 392 -8.85 -12.47 -2.51
C PHE A 392 -9.96 -11.40 -2.55
N PRO A 393 -11.13 -11.66 -1.92
CA PRO A 393 -12.17 -10.64 -1.73
C PRO A 393 -11.65 -9.32 -1.13
N ASP A 394 -10.49 -9.35 -0.46
CA ASP A 394 -9.83 -8.22 0.18
C ASP A 394 -8.70 -7.59 -0.62
N MET A 395 -8.64 -7.81 -1.95
CA MET A 395 -7.63 -7.22 -2.84
C MET A 395 -6.17 -7.61 -2.52
N LYS A 396 -5.93 -8.63 -1.70
CA LYS A 396 -4.58 -9.21 -1.55
C LYS A 396 -4.24 -9.92 -2.85
N LEU A 397 -3.30 -9.36 -3.60
CA LEU A 397 -2.67 -10.00 -4.75
C LEU A 397 -1.47 -10.80 -4.25
N PHE A 398 -1.58 -12.11 -4.22
CA PHE A 398 -0.40 -12.95 -4.05
C PHE A 398 0.18 -13.24 -5.42
N ILE A 399 1.42 -12.80 -5.65
CA ILE A 399 2.25 -13.24 -6.77
C ILE A 399 3.14 -14.37 -6.22
N LEU A 400 2.71 -15.61 -6.40
CA LEU A 400 3.58 -16.75 -6.09
C LEU A 400 4.36 -17.12 -7.35
N GLN A 401 5.69 -17.04 -7.26
CA GLN A 401 6.59 -17.55 -8.29
C GLN A 401 6.94 -19.00 -7.96
N LYS A 402 6.45 -19.93 -8.79
CA LYS A 402 6.86 -21.33 -8.70
C LYS A 402 7.79 -21.62 -9.87
N LYS A 403 9.04 -21.96 -9.55
CA LYS A 403 9.96 -22.55 -10.54
C LYS A 403 9.40 -23.92 -10.92
N MET A 404 9.05 -24.09 -12.19
CA MET A 404 8.66 -25.38 -12.73
C MET A 404 9.93 -26.19 -13.00
N LYS A 405 9.87 -27.51 -12.79
CA LYS A 405 11.03 -28.39 -12.98
C LYS A 405 11.42 -28.54 -14.45
#